data_AF-A0A7G3ZX87-F1
#
_entry.id   AF-A0A7G3ZX87-F1
#
_cell.length_a   1.000
_cell.length_b   1.000
_cell.length_c   1.000
_cell.angle_alpha   90.00
_cell.angle_beta   90.00
_cell.angle_gamma   90.00
#
_symmetry.space_group_name_H-M   'P 1'
#
loop_
_entity.id
_entity.type
_entity.pdbx_description
1 polymer ?
#
loop_
_entity_poly.entity_id
_entity_poly.type
_entity_poly.pdbx_seq_one_letter_code
_entity_poly.pdbx_strand_id
1 'polypeptide(L)'
;MASSQVEIKKIILSDKIIALINKPDVLFDELDALVGEELQVVQGGEALDQLTDFIHLVSFIKAKQFSNPVSALRLFINENTSQESRKALIKAIMMTPARDDKIYELICFLAQKNKLARYAQITHVTPFRFSRHEGDLQYTEEYSEWYLIFDLFGLCKNLPSELIPLMAELLTTVNYSGEDLRTLEQFLKFVGKLDLLRKDIIEEMLPQLRYKKSIEKLQSFLGYLQSNDLLHPTVLKHILPLLHHLDALNIFFNVYLHELQSVGSCEETLERLNLFCRLSLPAKGSYDDVVPTNTPLHQAIIDRNFFNLNQALDLANPKLLLATSYDNTALLLACKLADKEAATHILEKMRALKCSVNQTDNHGMTALHWARFYHFDDLSRALIEAGAHEELKATNGKNCTYFAKHQFTLTDFKIEGREIVEDFFKLKNCALTDIAFHADKVALNLKLTTSKEVMDLYQNDEMAQVRSSNRFCLFFKTFRTRLIEWLGKQRELDYQSNSPAAEQRVVPS
;
A
#
# COMPACT_ATOMS: atom_id res chain seq x y z
N MET A 1 33.30 43.18 31.65
CA MET A 1 32.27 43.56 32.65
C MET A 1 30.98 44.11 32.02
N ALA A 2 31.01 44.77 30.86
CA ALA A 2 29.78 45.22 30.18
C ALA A 2 28.92 44.08 29.61
N SER A 3 29.54 43.03 29.03
CA SER A 3 28.82 41.83 28.51
C SER A 3 27.96 41.17 29.59
N SER A 4 28.51 40.99 30.80
CA SER A 4 27.80 40.32 31.89
C SER A 4 26.61 41.12 32.41
N GLN A 5 26.65 42.46 32.41
CA GLN A 5 25.50 43.28 32.82
C GLN A 5 24.37 43.29 31.78
N VAL A 6 24.71 43.21 30.49
CA VAL A 6 23.72 43.12 29.40
C VAL A 6 23.06 41.74 29.38
N GLU A 7 23.83 40.67 29.60
CA GLU A 7 23.29 39.31 29.77
C GLU A 7 22.39 39.21 31.00
N ILE A 8 22.79 39.76 32.15
CA ILE A 8 21.95 39.80 33.36
C ILE A 8 20.63 40.56 33.10
N LYS A 9 20.67 41.70 32.40
CA LYS A 9 19.45 42.45 32.05
C LYS A 9 18.54 41.69 31.07
N LYS A 10 19.10 41.00 30.06
CA LYS A 10 18.35 40.14 29.14
C LYS A 10 17.64 39.00 29.87
N ILE A 11 18.32 38.36 30.81
CA ILE A 11 17.75 37.29 31.66
C ILE A 11 16.59 37.84 32.48
N ILE A 12 16.77 39.00 33.13
CA ILE A 12 15.72 39.64 33.95
C ILE A 12 14.49 40.02 33.12
N LEU A 13 14.66 40.52 31.89
CA LEU A 13 13.53 40.83 31.01
C LEU A 13 12.78 39.58 30.58
N SER A 14 13.51 38.55 30.15
CA SER A 14 12.93 37.26 29.79
C SER A 14 12.11 36.68 30.96
N ASP A 15 12.67 36.72 32.17
CA ASP A 15 12.02 36.25 33.40
C ASP A 15 10.74 37.05 33.73
N LYS A 16 10.75 38.38 33.53
CA LYS A 16 9.57 39.23 33.73
C LYS A 16 8.47 38.95 32.70
N ILE A 17 8.83 38.78 31.43
CA ILE A 17 7.87 38.44 30.37
C ILE A 17 7.26 37.05 30.64
N ILE A 18 8.09 36.06 31.01
CA ILE A 18 7.66 34.72 31.39
C ILE A 18 6.69 34.78 32.59
N ALA A 19 7.02 35.58 33.61
CA ALA A 19 6.17 35.74 34.79
C ALA A 19 4.78 36.32 34.46
N LEU A 20 4.70 37.29 33.54
CA LEU A 20 3.43 37.86 33.09
C LEU A 20 2.59 36.89 32.27
N ILE A 21 3.22 36.11 31.38
CA ILE A 21 2.53 35.12 30.51
C ILE A 21 2.05 33.90 31.31
N ASN A 22 2.67 33.60 32.44
CA ASN A 22 2.28 32.50 33.30
C ASN A 22 1.16 32.85 34.30
N LYS A 23 0.71 34.11 34.35
CA LYS A 23 -0.50 34.49 35.10
C LYS A 23 -1.74 33.87 34.44
N PRO A 24 -2.75 33.45 35.24
CA PRO A 24 -3.97 32.84 34.72
C PRO A 24 -4.79 33.80 33.83
N ASP A 25 -4.80 35.09 34.16
CA ASP A 25 -5.41 36.16 33.35
C ASP A 25 -4.30 37.07 32.82
N VAL A 26 -3.78 36.75 31.62
CA VAL A 26 -2.74 37.57 31.00
C VAL A 26 -3.32 38.95 30.67
N LEU A 27 -2.96 39.95 31.47
CA LEU A 27 -3.29 41.34 31.22
C LEU A 27 -2.36 41.89 30.14
N PHE A 28 -2.87 41.83 28.92
CA PHE A 28 -2.23 42.34 27.71
C PHE A 28 -1.71 43.78 27.83
N ASP A 29 -2.32 44.62 28.67
CA ASP A 29 -1.89 45.99 28.93
C ASP A 29 -0.62 46.06 29.80
N GLU A 30 -0.43 45.11 30.74
CA GLU A 30 0.81 44.98 31.53
C GLU A 30 1.99 44.53 30.65
N LEU A 31 1.72 43.66 29.68
CA LEU A 31 2.69 43.22 28.68
C LEU A 31 3.14 44.36 27.77
N ASP A 32 2.19 45.16 27.26
CA ASP A 32 2.52 46.31 26.40
C ASP A 32 3.35 47.36 27.16
N ALA A 33 3.02 47.62 28.43
CA ALA A 33 3.76 48.54 29.28
C ALA A 33 5.22 48.08 29.50
N LEU A 34 5.42 46.80 29.86
CA LEU A 34 6.75 46.24 30.07
C LEU A 34 7.61 46.28 28.79
N VAL A 35 7.00 45.92 27.65
CA VAL A 35 7.71 45.89 26.37
C VAL A 35 8.02 47.31 25.86
N GLY A 36 7.12 48.27 26.12
CA GLY A 36 7.32 49.68 25.80
C GLY A 36 8.50 50.32 26.56
N GLU A 37 8.73 49.95 27.82
CA GLU A 37 9.89 50.40 28.60
C GLU A 37 11.21 49.87 28.02
N GLU A 38 11.25 48.60 27.61
CA GLU A 38 12.47 47.97 27.09
C GLU A 38 12.84 48.41 25.68
N LEU A 39 11.85 48.73 24.84
CA LEU A 39 12.07 49.36 23.53
C LEU A 39 12.90 50.65 23.61
N GLN A 40 12.83 51.39 24.73
CA GLN A 40 13.59 52.62 24.94
C GLN A 40 15.07 52.37 25.30
N VAL A 41 15.40 51.13 25.72
CA VAL A 41 16.70 50.78 26.31
C VAL A 41 17.50 49.82 25.43
N VAL A 42 16.83 48.98 24.64
CA VAL A 42 17.47 47.96 23.78
C VAL A 42 18.24 48.61 22.62
N GLN A 43 19.51 48.21 22.45
CA GLN A 43 20.34 48.62 21.31
C GLN A 43 19.96 47.83 20.05
N GLY A 44 20.16 48.44 18.87
CA GLY A 44 19.86 47.82 17.58
C GLY A 44 20.62 46.50 17.33
N GLY A 45 20.00 45.60 16.57
CA GLY A 45 20.51 44.26 16.27
C GLY A 45 19.49 43.17 16.62
N GLU A 46 19.92 41.91 16.70
CA GLU A 46 19.03 40.75 16.87
C GLU A 46 18.09 40.83 18.09
N ALA A 47 18.52 41.50 19.16
CA ALA A 47 17.69 41.68 20.36
C ALA A 47 16.49 42.61 20.12
N LEU A 48 16.69 43.67 19.32
CA LEU A 48 15.61 44.58 18.93
C LEU A 48 14.64 43.89 17.97
N ASP A 49 15.18 43.09 17.03
CA ASP A 49 14.36 42.32 16.09
C ASP A 49 13.44 41.33 16.81
N GLN A 50 13.98 40.56 17.78
CA GLN A 50 13.20 39.63 18.59
C GLN A 50 12.12 40.33 19.43
N LEU A 51 12.43 41.50 19.99
CA LEU A 51 11.45 42.29 20.75
C LEU A 51 10.34 42.82 19.84
N THR A 52 10.68 43.28 18.63
CA THR A 52 9.72 43.76 17.62
C THR A 52 8.82 42.62 17.13
N ASP A 53 9.39 41.46 16.85
CA ASP A 53 8.67 40.23 16.50
C ASP A 53 7.67 39.84 17.60
N PHE A 54 8.08 39.93 18.88
CA PHE A 54 7.21 39.67 20.02
C PHE A 54 6.04 40.67 20.12
N ILE A 55 6.29 41.96 19.89
CA ILE A 55 5.24 43.01 19.87
C ILE A 55 4.20 42.73 18.77
N HIS A 56 4.68 42.36 17.58
CA HIS A 56 3.80 42.00 16.48
C HIS A 56 2.91 40.81 16.84
N LEU A 57 3.49 39.77 17.44
CA LEU A 57 2.75 38.61 17.92
C LEU A 57 1.66 38.98 18.91
N VAL A 58 2.00 39.76 19.95
CA VAL A 58 1.06 40.25 20.97
C VAL A 58 -0.08 41.03 20.32
N SER A 59 0.24 41.96 19.43
CA SER A 59 -0.74 42.80 18.72
C SER A 59 -1.71 41.97 17.89
N PHE A 60 -1.22 40.98 17.13
CA PHE A 60 -2.07 40.11 16.34
C PHE A 60 -2.98 39.24 17.21
N ILE A 61 -2.45 38.68 18.30
CA ILE A 61 -3.24 37.85 19.22
C ILE A 61 -4.37 38.66 19.87
N LYS A 62 -4.09 39.89 20.34
CA LYS A 62 -5.11 40.80 20.86
C LYS A 62 -6.21 41.08 19.85
N ALA A 63 -5.84 41.35 18.59
CA ALA A 63 -6.78 41.67 17.53
C ALA A 63 -7.70 40.50 17.14
N LYS A 64 -7.19 39.26 17.24
CA LYS A 64 -7.88 38.06 16.73
C LYS A 64 -8.79 37.37 17.76
N GLN A 65 -8.66 37.68 19.06
CA GLN A 65 -9.56 37.22 20.13
C GLN A 65 -9.72 35.68 20.22
N PHE A 66 -8.60 34.94 20.25
CA PHE A 66 -8.61 33.49 20.47
C PHE A 66 -8.99 33.13 21.91
N SER A 67 -9.55 31.95 22.14
CA SER A 67 -9.95 31.46 23.48
C SER A 67 -8.76 31.16 24.39
N ASN A 68 -7.62 30.73 23.83
CA ASN A 68 -6.38 30.49 24.58
C ASN A 68 -5.19 31.24 23.97
N PRO A 69 -5.15 32.57 24.09
CA PRO A 69 -4.17 33.41 23.39
C PRO A 69 -2.73 33.25 23.92
N VAL A 70 -2.58 32.66 25.11
CA VAL A 70 -1.31 32.56 25.85
C VAL A 70 -0.36 31.51 25.24
N SER A 71 -0.92 30.48 24.58
CA SER A 71 -0.14 29.36 24.03
C SER A 71 0.93 29.81 23.04
N ALA A 72 0.57 30.66 22.07
CA ALA A 72 1.52 31.19 21.09
C ALA A 72 2.60 32.07 21.74
N LEU A 73 2.26 32.87 22.76
CA LEU A 73 3.23 33.69 23.49
C LEU A 73 4.26 32.82 24.23
N ARG A 74 3.79 31.76 24.91
CA ARG A 74 4.67 30.78 25.56
C ARG A 74 5.59 30.09 24.56
N LEU A 75 5.07 29.70 23.40
CA LEU A 75 5.86 29.07 22.35
C LEU A 75 6.92 30.00 21.77
N PHE A 76 6.61 31.29 21.63
CA PHE A 76 7.59 32.26 21.13
C PHE A 76 8.80 32.40 22.05
N ILE A 77 8.59 32.45 23.36
CA ILE A 77 9.67 32.65 24.34
C ILE A 77 10.39 31.35 24.71
N ASN A 78 9.76 30.20 24.47
CA ASN A 78 10.36 28.90 24.75
C ASN A 78 11.70 28.74 24.00
N GLU A 79 12.75 28.40 24.75
CA GLU A 79 14.11 28.21 24.22
C GLU A 79 14.18 27.09 23.19
N ASN A 80 13.31 26.08 23.30
CA ASN A 80 13.27 24.94 22.37
C ASN A 80 12.61 25.26 21.03
N THR A 81 11.97 26.44 20.89
CA THR A 81 11.37 26.87 19.62
C THR A 81 12.43 27.50 18.73
N SER A 82 12.59 26.97 17.51
CA SER A 82 13.60 27.45 16.56
C SER A 82 13.27 28.87 16.08
N GLN A 83 14.28 29.61 15.64
CA GLN A 83 14.10 30.97 15.13
C GLN A 83 13.19 31.00 13.89
N GLU A 84 13.28 30.00 13.01
CA GLU A 84 12.41 29.84 11.85
C GLU A 84 10.97 29.62 12.28
N SER A 85 10.75 28.77 13.29
CA SER A 85 9.42 28.48 13.84
C SER A 85 8.80 29.72 14.49
N ARG A 86 9.58 30.55 15.20
CA ARG A 86 9.13 31.84 15.77
C ARG A 86 8.67 32.82 14.69
N LYS A 87 9.47 33.01 13.63
CA LYS A 87 9.09 33.86 12.49
C LYS A 87 7.85 33.33 11.77
N ALA A 88 7.78 32.02 11.59
CA ALA A 88 6.64 31.34 10.99
C ALA A 88 5.36 31.50 11.81
N LEU A 89 5.47 31.44 13.15
CA LEU A 89 4.37 31.61 14.09
C LEU A 89 3.71 32.99 13.95
N ILE A 90 4.51 34.06 13.87
CA ILE A 90 4.01 35.42 13.67
C ILE A 90 3.25 35.53 12.35
N LYS A 91 3.87 35.07 11.24
CA LYS A 91 3.25 35.13 9.91
C LYS A 91 1.97 34.30 9.85
N ALA A 92 1.95 33.11 10.45
CA ALA A 92 0.79 32.25 10.50
C ALA A 92 -0.38 32.87 11.27
N ILE A 93 -0.12 33.41 12.46
CA ILE A 93 -1.14 34.07 13.30
C ILE A 93 -1.69 35.32 12.62
N MET A 94 -0.84 36.12 11.96
CA MET A 94 -1.27 37.26 11.15
C MET A 94 -2.32 36.85 10.10
N MET A 95 -2.07 35.72 9.41
CA MET A 95 -2.93 35.18 8.34
C MET A 95 -4.19 34.45 8.87
N THR A 96 -4.24 34.10 10.15
CA THR A 96 -5.33 33.31 10.74
C THR A 96 -6.64 34.12 10.83
N PRO A 97 -7.82 33.53 10.59
CA PRO A 97 -9.11 34.19 10.83
C PRO A 97 -9.31 34.55 12.32
N ALA A 98 -10.07 35.62 12.60
CA ALA A 98 -10.38 35.98 13.98
C ALA A 98 -11.32 34.94 14.62
N ARG A 99 -11.10 34.63 15.91
CA ARG A 99 -11.88 33.67 16.71
C ARG A 99 -11.91 32.23 16.16
N ASP A 100 -10.94 31.86 15.31
CA ASP A 100 -10.79 30.48 14.83
C ASP A 100 -9.77 29.73 15.68
N ASP A 101 -10.26 29.15 16.79
CA ASP A 101 -9.41 28.44 17.74
C ASP A 101 -8.80 27.17 17.15
N LYS A 102 -9.46 26.52 16.18
CA LYS A 102 -8.98 25.27 15.57
C LYS A 102 -7.71 25.50 14.75
N ILE A 103 -7.72 26.54 13.92
CA ILE A 103 -6.55 26.92 13.13
C ILE A 103 -5.44 27.39 14.07
N TYR A 104 -5.78 28.19 15.07
CA TYR A 104 -4.82 28.68 16.06
C TYR A 104 -4.14 27.55 16.83
N GLU A 105 -4.91 26.55 17.29
CA GLU A 105 -4.41 25.36 17.97
C GLU A 105 -3.46 24.57 17.06
N LEU A 106 -3.84 24.32 15.80
CA LEU A 106 -2.98 23.63 14.84
C LEU A 106 -1.64 24.36 14.66
N ILE A 107 -1.68 25.68 14.47
CA ILE A 107 -0.47 26.50 14.34
C ILE A 107 0.42 26.35 15.57
N CYS A 108 -0.15 26.41 16.78
CA CYS A 108 0.59 26.25 18.02
C CYS A 108 1.23 24.86 18.11
N PHE A 109 0.51 23.78 17.79
CA PHE A 109 1.07 22.42 17.78
C PHE A 109 2.23 22.26 16.80
N LEU A 110 2.08 22.77 15.56
CA LEU A 110 3.14 22.72 14.55
C LEU A 110 4.35 23.56 14.95
N ALA A 111 4.14 24.71 15.59
CA ALA A 111 5.21 25.56 16.11
C ALA A 111 5.98 24.88 17.24
N GLN A 112 5.27 24.23 18.17
CA GLN A 112 5.85 23.47 19.27
C GLN A 112 6.78 22.34 18.79
N LYS A 113 6.47 21.72 17.65
CA LYS A 113 7.28 20.66 17.04
C LYS A 113 8.34 21.19 16.06
N ASN A 114 8.49 22.52 15.93
CA ASN A 114 9.37 23.17 14.96
C ASN A 114 9.11 22.74 13.50
N LYS A 115 7.85 22.48 13.15
CA LYS A 115 7.43 22.08 11.79
C LYS A 115 6.59 23.14 11.06
N LEU A 116 6.20 24.22 11.74
CA LEU A 116 5.36 25.28 11.18
C LEU A 116 6.04 26.04 10.02
N ALA A 117 7.37 26.21 10.08
CA ALA A 117 8.14 26.97 9.08
C ALA A 117 7.86 26.53 7.65
N ARG A 118 7.78 25.21 7.40
CA ARG A 118 7.47 24.64 6.08
C ARG A 118 6.18 25.21 5.48
N TYR A 119 5.16 25.43 6.30
CA TYR A 119 3.83 25.82 5.81
C TYR A 119 3.70 27.35 5.67
N ALA A 120 4.35 28.11 6.56
CA ALA A 120 4.23 29.57 6.59
C ALA A 120 5.31 30.31 5.75
N GLN A 121 6.47 29.69 5.51
CA GLN A 121 7.62 30.38 4.89
C GLN A 121 7.74 30.20 3.37
N ILE A 122 6.88 29.43 2.71
CA ILE A 122 6.92 29.28 1.24
C ILE A 122 6.50 30.61 0.60
N THR A 123 7.51 31.42 0.34
CA THR A 123 7.50 32.63 -0.47
C THR A 123 8.77 32.58 -1.30
N HIS A 124 8.62 32.78 -2.61
CA HIS A 124 9.64 32.97 -3.66
C HIS A 124 10.03 31.75 -4.51
N VAL A 125 9.18 31.38 -5.47
CA VAL A 125 9.59 31.29 -6.88
C VAL A 125 8.42 31.76 -7.75
N THR A 126 8.70 32.60 -8.75
CA THR A 126 7.76 32.90 -9.85
C THR A 126 7.29 31.57 -10.47
N PRO A 127 6.01 31.38 -10.82
CA PRO A 127 5.54 30.12 -11.41
C PRO A 127 6.43 29.75 -12.59
N PHE A 128 7.07 28.57 -12.51
CA PHE A 128 7.87 28.10 -13.63
C PHE A 128 6.90 27.63 -14.70
N ARG A 129 6.73 28.44 -15.75
CA ARG A 129 5.92 28.10 -16.92
C ARG A 129 6.82 27.43 -17.94
N PHE A 130 6.57 26.17 -18.22
CA PHE A 130 7.20 25.47 -19.34
C PHE A 130 6.12 25.24 -20.39
N SER A 131 6.33 25.75 -21.59
CA SER A 131 5.50 25.39 -22.74
C SER A 131 6.11 24.17 -23.42
N ARG A 132 5.41 23.04 -23.39
CA ARG A 132 5.79 21.83 -24.13
C ARG A 132 5.02 21.81 -25.45
N HIS A 133 5.75 21.70 -26.56
CA HIS A 133 5.17 21.51 -27.88
C HIS A 133 5.15 20.03 -28.22
N GLU A 134 3.96 19.46 -28.44
CA GLU A 134 3.75 18.15 -29.02
C GLU A 134 2.94 18.33 -30.31
N GLY A 135 3.63 18.42 -31.45
CA GLY A 135 3.01 18.82 -32.73
C GLY A 135 2.55 20.28 -32.72
N ASP A 136 1.33 20.55 -33.21
CA ASP A 136 0.72 21.90 -33.29
C ASP A 136 0.04 22.36 -31.97
N LEU A 137 0.08 21.55 -30.91
CA LEU A 137 -0.55 21.88 -29.62
C LEU A 137 0.51 22.33 -28.61
N GLN A 138 0.33 23.54 -28.07
CA GLN A 138 1.15 24.11 -26.99
C GLN A 138 0.49 23.84 -25.65
N TYR A 139 1.09 22.99 -24.83
CA TYR A 139 0.67 22.76 -23.44
C TYR A 139 1.50 23.64 -22.51
N THR A 140 0.85 24.44 -21.67
CA THR A 140 1.52 25.23 -20.63
C THR A 140 1.16 24.63 -19.28
N GLU A 141 2.15 24.06 -18.59
CA GLU A 141 2.00 23.64 -17.18
C GLU A 141 2.50 24.77 -16.26
N GLU A 142 1.70 25.13 -15.27
CA GLU A 142 1.98 26.19 -14.29
C GLU A 142 2.02 25.60 -12.88
N TYR A 143 3.23 25.46 -12.31
CA TYR A 143 3.41 25.00 -10.93
C TYR A 143 3.34 26.20 -9.98
N SER A 144 2.40 26.13 -9.04
CA SER A 144 2.01 27.27 -8.22
C SER A 144 1.88 26.82 -6.76
N GLU A 145 3.01 26.58 -6.10
CA GLU A 145 3.07 26.28 -4.64
C GLU A 145 2.83 27.57 -3.83
N TRP A 146 1.66 28.17 -3.97
CA TRP A 146 1.29 29.38 -3.24
C TRP A 146 0.73 28.99 -1.86
N TYR A 147 1.55 29.13 -0.83
CA TYR A 147 1.14 29.12 0.59
C TYR A 147 0.36 27.88 1.05
N LEU A 148 1.06 26.76 1.32
CA LEU A 148 0.48 25.55 1.96
C LEU A 148 -0.31 25.85 3.25
N ILE A 149 -0.03 26.98 3.91
CA ILE A 149 -0.77 27.43 5.09
C ILE A 149 -2.26 27.64 4.82
N PHE A 150 -2.68 28.06 3.62
CA PHE A 150 -4.11 28.19 3.32
C PHE A 150 -4.77 26.83 3.10
N ASP A 151 -4.06 25.86 2.55
CA ASP A 151 -4.54 24.47 2.48
C ASP A 151 -4.71 23.88 3.89
N LEU A 152 -3.80 24.20 4.83
CA LEU A 152 -3.97 23.83 6.25
C LEU A 152 -5.22 24.47 6.87
N PHE A 153 -5.50 25.73 6.55
CA PHE A 153 -6.70 26.41 7.04
C PHE A 153 -7.97 25.77 6.47
N GLY A 154 -7.95 25.40 5.19
CA GLY A 154 -9.00 24.63 4.52
C GLY A 154 -9.26 23.30 5.23
N LEU A 155 -8.19 22.56 5.56
CA LEU A 155 -8.24 21.32 6.31
C LEU A 155 -8.96 21.48 7.65
N CYS A 156 -8.58 22.49 8.45
CA CYS A 156 -9.15 22.76 9.78
C CYS A 156 -10.63 23.14 9.76
N LYS A 157 -11.11 23.78 8.68
CA LYS A 157 -12.45 24.38 8.64
C LYS A 157 -13.56 23.40 8.99
N ASN A 158 -13.47 22.15 8.51
CA ASN A 158 -14.49 21.12 8.69
C ASN A 158 -14.12 20.05 9.73
N LEU A 159 -12.97 20.18 10.39
CA LEU A 159 -12.54 19.25 11.42
C LEU A 159 -13.14 19.60 12.80
N PRO A 160 -13.60 18.60 13.58
CA PRO A 160 -13.79 18.74 15.02
C PRO A 160 -12.50 19.12 15.74
N SER A 161 -12.59 19.93 16.81
CA SER A 161 -11.42 20.36 17.60
C SER A 161 -10.62 19.20 18.18
N GLU A 162 -11.29 18.13 18.60
CA GLU A 162 -10.67 16.92 19.15
C GLU A 162 -9.71 16.21 18.17
N LEU A 163 -9.87 16.41 16.87
CA LEU A 163 -9.00 15.82 15.83
C LEU A 163 -7.78 16.69 15.50
N ILE A 164 -7.75 17.95 15.93
CA ILE A 164 -6.65 18.87 15.62
C ILE A 164 -5.29 18.34 16.09
N PRO A 165 -5.14 17.76 17.30
CA PRO A 165 -3.87 17.17 17.72
C PRO A 165 -3.41 16.01 16.83
N LEU A 166 -4.33 15.13 16.41
CA LEU A 166 -4.02 13.99 15.54
C LEU A 166 -3.57 14.47 14.15
N MET A 167 -4.24 15.48 13.60
CA MET A 167 -3.84 16.07 12.32
C MET A 167 -2.50 16.78 12.44
N ALA A 168 -2.23 17.48 13.54
CA ALA A 168 -0.93 18.08 13.79
C ALA A 168 0.18 17.02 13.82
N GLU A 169 -0.04 15.90 14.51
CA GLU A 169 0.91 14.78 14.53
C GLU A 169 1.19 14.23 13.12
N LEU A 170 0.14 13.99 12.33
CA LEU A 170 0.28 13.55 10.94
C LEU A 170 1.11 14.54 10.10
N LEU A 171 0.80 15.83 10.20
CA LEU A 171 1.48 16.92 9.47
C LEU A 171 2.94 17.12 9.92
N THR A 172 3.32 16.64 11.11
CA THR A 172 4.72 16.69 11.60
C THR A 172 5.56 15.51 11.14
N THR A 173 4.93 14.39 10.80
CA THR A 173 5.59 13.15 10.38
C THR A 173 5.68 13.01 8.86
N VAL A 174 4.81 13.68 8.11
CA VAL A 174 4.74 13.60 6.64
C VAL A 174 4.92 14.97 6.00
N ASN A 175 5.67 15.00 4.90
CA ASN A 175 5.92 16.20 4.09
C ASN A 175 4.89 16.30 2.96
N TYR A 176 3.66 16.72 3.26
CA TYR A 176 2.63 16.88 2.23
C TYR A 176 2.93 18.01 1.24
N SER A 177 2.56 17.79 -0.01
CA SER A 177 2.38 18.82 -1.04
C SER A 177 0.98 19.46 -0.91
N GLY A 178 0.72 20.55 -1.64
CA GLY A 178 -0.61 21.17 -1.68
C GLY A 178 -1.68 20.24 -2.30
N GLU A 179 -1.27 19.35 -3.22
CA GLU A 179 -2.17 18.33 -3.75
C GLU A 179 -2.54 17.27 -2.70
N ASP A 180 -1.57 16.83 -1.90
CA ASP A 180 -1.83 15.85 -0.84
C ASP A 180 -2.73 16.44 0.24
N LEU A 181 -2.51 17.69 0.65
CA LEU A 181 -3.37 18.37 1.63
C LEU A 181 -4.81 18.50 1.13
N ARG A 182 -5.01 18.85 -0.15
CA ARG A 182 -6.34 18.89 -0.77
C ARG A 182 -6.98 17.51 -0.84
N THR A 183 -6.20 16.48 -1.13
CA THR A 183 -6.68 15.07 -1.11
C THR A 183 -7.14 14.69 0.30
N LEU A 184 -6.33 15.00 1.31
CA LEU A 184 -6.66 14.73 2.72
C LEU A 184 -7.91 15.50 3.16
N GLU A 185 -8.05 16.77 2.78
CA GLU A 185 -9.25 17.57 3.06
C GLU A 185 -10.50 16.95 2.41
N GLN A 186 -10.42 16.53 1.15
CA GLN A 186 -11.53 15.88 0.45
C GLN A 186 -11.91 14.55 1.11
N PHE A 187 -10.91 13.76 1.52
CA PHE A 187 -11.12 12.52 2.25
C PHE A 187 -11.83 12.77 3.59
N LEU A 188 -11.38 13.74 4.39
CA LEU A 188 -12.02 14.05 5.69
C LEU A 188 -13.45 14.57 5.51
N LYS A 189 -13.73 15.35 4.45
CA LYS A 189 -15.09 15.74 4.09
C LYS A 189 -15.95 14.52 3.72
N PHE A 190 -15.39 13.56 2.99
CA PHE A 190 -16.08 12.31 2.66
C PHE A 190 -16.38 11.50 3.94
N VAL A 191 -15.39 11.28 4.80
CA VAL A 191 -15.56 10.58 6.09
C VAL A 191 -16.58 11.30 6.99
N GLY A 192 -16.62 12.64 6.96
CA GLY A 192 -17.63 13.42 7.67
C GLY A 192 -19.06 13.19 7.19
N LYS A 193 -19.26 12.97 5.87
CA LYS A 193 -20.57 12.58 5.33
C LYS A 193 -21.01 11.18 5.76
N LEU A 194 -20.06 10.33 6.16
CA LEU A 194 -20.32 8.99 6.69
C LEU A 194 -20.54 8.96 8.21
N ASP A 195 -20.51 10.10 8.88
CA ASP A 195 -20.56 10.21 10.35
C ASP A 195 -19.43 9.44 11.06
N LEU A 196 -18.26 9.37 10.41
CA LEU A 196 -17.08 8.66 10.91
C LEU A 196 -15.96 9.59 11.44
N LEU A 197 -16.20 10.91 11.53
CA LEU A 197 -15.24 11.89 12.07
C LEU A 197 -15.16 11.83 13.61
N ARG A 198 -14.76 10.69 14.14
CA ARG A 198 -14.55 10.44 15.57
C ARG A 198 -13.09 10.14 15.85
N LYS A 199 -12.60 10.53 17.03
CA LYS A 199 -11.19 10.43 17.39
C LYS A 199 -10.66 8.99 17.31
N ASP A 200 -11.39 8.04 17.88
CA ASP A 200 -11.08 6.61 17.88
C ASP A 200 -10.92 6.03 16.47
N ILE A 201 -11.79 6.44 15.53
CA ILE A 201 -11.72 5.98 14.14
C ILE A 201 -10.57 6.60 13.38
N ILE A 202 -10.41 7.92 13.48
CA ILE A 202 -9.41 8.65 12.71
C ILE A 202 -7.99 8.29 13.17
N GLU A 203 -7.81 8.03 14.46
CA GLU A 203 -6.55 7.56 15.04
C GLU A 203 -6.10 6.24 14.39
N GLU A 204 -6.98 5.25 14.25
CA GLU A 204 -6.70 3.97 13.56
C GLU A 204 -6.45 4.15 12.05
N MET A 205 -7.03 5.20 11.43
CA MET A 205 -6.81 5.50 10.01
C MET A 205 -5.48 6.22 9.74
N LEU A 206 -4.86 6.87 10.73
CA LEU A 206 -3.64 7.71 10.55
C LEU A 206 -2.54 7.07 9.69
N PRO A 207 -2.18 5.77 9.85
CA PRO A 207 -1.14 5.16 9.03
C PRO A 207 -1.45 5.18 7.53
N GLN A 208 -2.74 5.08 7.16
CA GLN A 208 -3.19 5.11 5.77
C GLN A 208 -3.29 6.52 5.19
N LEU A 209 -3.29 7.56 6.05
CA LEU A 209 -3.43 8.95 5.60
C LEU A 209 -2.11 9.57 5.12
N ARG A 210 -0.98 8.84 5.21
CA ARG A 210 0.36 9.38 4.91
C ARG A 210 0.62 9.67 3.44
N TYR A 211 -0.06 8.97 2.53
CA TYR A 211 0.21 9.06 1.10
C TYR A 211 -1.09 9.15 0.33
N LYS A 212 -1.13 9.98 -0.73
CA LYS A 212 -2.29 10.15 -1.61
C LYS A 212 -2.89 8.82 -2.06
N LYS A 213 -2.07 7.89 -2.58
CA LYS A 213 -2.53 6.58 -3.05
C LYS A 213 -3.18 5.74 -1.94
N SER A 214 -2.67 5.82 -0.71
CA SER A 214 -3.24 5.10 0.44
C SER A 214 -4.55 5.72 0.89
N ILE A 215 -4.65 7.06 0.88
CA ILE A 215 -5.90 7.79 1.14
C ILE A 215 -6.97 7.39 0.12
N GLU A 216 -6.64 7.41 -1.17
CA GLU A 216 -7.57 7.04 -2.26
C GLU A 216 -8.04 5.59 -2.16
N LYS A 217 -7.13 4.66 -1.82
CA LYS A 217 -7.47 3.26 -1.56
C LYS A 217 -8.42 3.12 -0.37
N LEU A 218 -8.13 3.78 0.75
CA LEU A 218 -8.99 3.76 1.93
C LEU A 218 -10.37 4.37 1.64
N GLN A 219 -10.41 5.50 0.93
CA GLN A 219 -11.65 6.14 0.50
C GLN A 219 -12.50 5.22 -0.35
N SER A 220 -11.88 4.55 -1.32
CA SER A 220 -12.55 3.58 -2.21
C SER A 220 -13.13 2.42 -1.43
N PHE A 221 -12.37 1.89 -0.46
CA PHE A 221 -12.84 0.80 0.41
C PHE A 221 -14.02 1.23 1.29
N LEU A 222 -13.95 2.39 1.95
CA LEU A 222 -15.07 2.92 2.73
C LEU A 222 -16.31 3.19 1.86
N GLY A 223 -16.12 3.70 0.64
CA GLY A 223 -17.21 3.89 -0.32
C GLY A 223 -17.84 2.57 -0.76
N TYR A 224 -17.04 1.52 -0.95
CA TYR A 224 -17.53 0.17 -1.21
C TYR A 224 -18.37 -0.36 -0.04
N LEU A 225 -17.90 -0.21 1.21
CA LEU A 225 -18.65 -0.66 2.39
C LEU A 225 -19.98 0.09 2.54
N GLN A 226 -19.98 1.40 2.31
CA GLN A 226 -21.20 2.20 2.33
C GLN A 226 -22.19 1.74 1.25
N SER A 227 -21.73 1.54 0.01
CA SER A 227 -22.59 1.18 -1.12
C SER A 227 -23.23 -0.21 -0.98
N ASN A 228 -22.69 -1.06 -0.10
CA ASN A 228 -23.17 -2.41 0.15
C ASN A 228 -23.84 -2.57 1.53
N ASP A 229 -24.14 -1.46 2.22
CA ASP A 229 -24.75 -1.42 3.55
C ASP A 229 -23.95 -2.12 4.67
N LEU A 230 -22.62 -2.16 4.53
CA LEU A 230 -21.70 -2.82 5.48
C LEU A 230 -21.05 -1.85 6.48
N LEU A 231 -21.38 -0.56 6.41
CA LEU A 231 -20.76 0.48 7.24
C LEU A 231 -21.50 0.62 8.59
N HIS A 232 -21.42 -0.42 9.43
CA HIS A 232 -22.04 -0.43 10.76
C HIS A 232 -21.02 -0.79 11.88
N PRO A 233 -21.32 -0.51 13.17
CA PRO A 233 -20.34 -0.58 14.25
C PRO A 233 -19.63 -1.93 14.39
N THR A 234 -20.34 -3.04 14.19
CA THR A 234 -19.76 -4.39 14.24
C THR A 234 -18.66 -4.58 13.19
N VAL A 235 -18.92 -4.22 11.94
CA VAL A 235 -17.92 -4.34 10.86
C VAL A 235 -16.73 -3.41 11.12
N LEU A 236 -16.97 -2.16 11.53
CA LEU A 236 -15.90 -1.22 11.85
C LEU A 236 -14.97 -1.74 12.95
N LYS A 237 -15.52 -2.36 14.01
CA LYS A 237 -14.73 -2.96 15.09
C LYS A 237 -13.72 -4.00 14.58
N HIS A 238 -14.08 -4.78 13.56
CA HIS A 238 -13.20 -5.81 12.97
C HIS A 238 -12.23 -5.21 11.94
N ILE A 239 -12.63 -4.17 11.22
CA ILE A 239 -11.82 -3.56 10.15
C ILE A 239 -10.73 -2.63 10.69
N LEU A 240 -11.04 -1.78 11.67
CA LEU A 240 -10.13 -0.70 12.10
C LEU A 240 -8.72 -1.20 12.44
N PRO A 241 -8.54 -2.28 13.23
CA PRO A 241 -7.19 -2.81 13.53
C PRO A 241 -6.45 -3.36 12.31
N LEU A 242 -7.18 -3.69 11.24
CA LEU A 242 -6.68 -4.35 10.03
C LEU A 242 -6.52 -3.38 8.84
N LEU A 243 -6.68 -2.07 9.04
CA LEU A 243 -6.54 -1.08 7.96
C LEU A 243 -5.15 -1.04 7.31
N HIS A 244 -4.13 -1.64 7.92
CA HIS A 244 -2.83 -1.84 7.27
C HIS A 244 -2.84 -2.95 6.20
N HIS A 245 -3.93 -3.71 6.08
CA HIS A 245 -4.15 -4.79 5.11
C HIS A 245 -5.29 -4.47 4.13
N LEU A 246 -5.39 -3.22 3.65
CA LEU A 246 -6.49 -2.78 2.76
C LEU A 246 -6.73 -3.69 1.55
N ASP A 247 -5.67 -4.18 0.90
CA ASP A 247 -5.82 -5.03 -0.28
C ASP A 247 -6.50 -6.38 0.08
N ALA A 248 -6.10 -7.01 1.18
CA ALA A 248 -6.74 -8.22 1.68
C ALA A 248 -8.17 -7.98 2.18
N LEU A 249 -8.42 -6.84 2.84
CA LEU A 249 -9.76 -6.42 3.25
C LEU A 249 -10.68 -6.27 2.03
N ASN A 250 -10.23 -5.57 0.99
CA ASN A 250 -10.98 -5.41 -0.25
C ASN A 250 -11.35 -6.78 -0.85
N ILE A 251 -10.40 -7.71 -0.94
CA ILE A 251 -10.68 -9.07 -1.46
C ILE A 251 -11.71 -9.78 -0.58
N PHE A 252 -11.52 -9.78 0.74
CA PHE A 252 -12.42 -10.45 1.68
C PHE A 252 -13.86 -9.96 1.52
N PHE A 253 -14.07 -8.65 1.58
CA PHE A 253 -15.40 -8.06 1.50
C PHE A 253 -16.08 -8.25 0.13
N ASN A 254 -15.31 -8.43 -0.95
CA ASN A 254 -15.84 -8.82 -2.26
C ASN A 254 -16.22 -10.31 -2.32
N VAL A 255 -15.36 -11.18 -1.78
CA VAL A 255 -15.54 -12.64 -1.78
C VAL A 255 -16.71 -13.07 -0.90
N TYR A 256 -16.89 -12.43 0.25
CA TYR A 256 -17.91 -12.80 1.25
C TYR A 256 -19.10 -11.83 1.31
N LEU A 257 -19.31 -11.04 0.25
CA LEU A 257 -20.35 -9.99 0.25
C LEU A 257 -21.74 -10.51 0.68
N HIS A 258 -22.17 -11.66 0.16
CA HIS A 258 -23.50 -12.20 0.47
C HIS A 258 -23.58 -12.74 1.90
N GLU A 259 -22.52 -13.36 2.39
CA GLU A 259 -22.41 -13.87 3.75
C GLU A 259 -22.38 -12.73 4.78
N LEU A 260 -21.75 -11.60 4.43
CA LEU A 260 -21.69 -10.40 5.26
C LEU A 260 -23.01 -9.63 5.30
N GLN A 261 -23.79 -9.66 4.21
CA GLN A 261 -25.13 -9.05 4.16
C GLN A 261 -26.20 -9.87 4.89
N SER A 262 -25.94 -11.16 5.14
CA SER A 262 -26.84 -12.03 5.88
C SER A 262 -26.61 -11.91 7.39
N VAL A 263 -27.67 -11.50 8.11
CA VAL A 263 -27.63 -11.25 9.57
C VAL A 263 -27.15 -12.47 10.37
N GLY A 264 -27.49 -13.69 9.92
CA GLY A 264 -27.12 -14.92 10.62
C GLY A 264 -25.67 -15.38 10.42
N SER A 265 -24.98 -14.87 9.40
CA SER A 265 -23.62 -15.30 9.01
C SER A 265 -22.57 -14.20 9.09
N CYS A 266 -22.98 -12.94 9.27
CA CYS A 266 -22.07 -11.79 9.28
C CYS A 266 -21.00 -11.91 10.38
N GLU A 267 -21.39 -12.16 11.63
CA GLU A 267 -20.46 -12.28 12.76
C GLU A 267 -19.45 -13.42 12.55
N GLU A 268 -19.94 -14.63 12.22
CA GLU A 268 -19.11 -15.81 11.95
C GLU A 268 -18.13 -15.56 10.78
N THR A 269 -18.57 -14.82 9.76
CA THR A 269 -17.72 -14.43 8.64
C THR A 269 -16.64 -13.45 9.09
N LEU A 270 -16.99 -12.42 9.87
CA LEU A 270 -16.04 -11.43 10.39
C LEU A 270 -15.01 -12.03 11.36
N GLU A 271 -15.32 -13.11 12.07
CA GLU A 271 -14.33 -13.85 12.88
C GLU A 271 -13.19 -14.43 12.03
N ARG A 272 -13.48 -14.78 10.77
CA ARG A 272 -12.50 -15.33 9.82
C ARG A 272 -11.59 -14.25 9.20
N LEU A 273 -11.93 -12.96 9.35
CA LEU A 273 -11.24 -11.84 8.71
C LEU A 273 -9.75 -11.76 9.08
N ASN A 274 -9.44 -11.86 10.38
CA ASN A 274 -8.06 -11.83 10.87
C ASN A 274 -7.20 -12.93 10.24
N LEU A 275 -7.75 -14.15 10.19
CA LEU A 275 -7.07 -15.28 9.57
C LEU A 275 -6.86 -15.05 8.08
N PHE A 276 -7.88 -14.55 7.38
CA PHE A 276 -7.80 -14.23 5.96
C PHE A 276 -6.71 -13.19 5.66
N CYS A 277 -6.67 -12.08 6.40
CA CYS A 277 -5.64 -11.05 6.24
C CYS A 277 -4.24 -11.61 6.49
N ARG A 278 -4.05 -12.40 7.56
CA ARG A 278 -2.77 -13.03 7.89
C ARG A 278 -2.28 -13.97 6.79
N LEU A 279 -3.18 -14.78 6.22
CA LEU A 279 -2.83 -15.73 5.16
C LEU A 279 -2.60 -15.05 3.79
N SER A 280 -3.07 -13.81 3.62
CA SER A 280 -2.84 -13.03 2.39
C SER A 280 -1.45 -12.39 2.34
N LEU A 281 -0.70 -12.40 3.45
CA LEU A 281 0.63 -11.81 3.52
C LEU A 281 1.71 -12.77 3.01
N PRO A 282 2.71 -12.26 2.26
CA PRO A 282 3.86 -13.05 1.89
C PRO A 282 4.64 -13.59 3.09
N ALA A 283 5.23 -14.77 2.91
CA ALA A 283 6.14 -15.34 3.90
C ALA A 283 7.29 -14.37 4.24
N LYS A 284 7.67 -14.33 5.52
CA LYS A 284 8.77 -13.48 5.99
C LYS A 284 10.07 -13.83 5.27
N GLY A 285 10.67 -12.84 4.62
CA GLY A 285 11.90 -13.04 3.84
C GLY A 285 11.68 -13.54 2.41
N SER A 286 10.43 -13.56 1.92
CA SER A 286 10.15 -13.77 0.51
C SER A 286 10.79 -12.67 -0.33
N TYR A 287 11.38 -13.07 -1.46
CA TYR A 287 11.88 -12.15 -2.48
C TYR A 287 10.80 -11.76 -3.50
N ASP A 288 9.62 -12.39 -3.47
CA ASP A 288 8.54 -12.08 -4.40
C ASP A 288 7.94 -10.70 -4.11
N ASP A 289 7.53 -10.02 -5.18
CA ASP A 289 6.91 -8.70 -5.07
C ASP A 289 5.50 -8.86 -4.46
N VAL A 290 5.07 -7.87 -3.67
CA VAL A 290 3.73 -7.89 -3.07
C VAL A 290 2.68 -7.64 -4.15
N VAL A 291 1.81 -8.61 -4.37
CA VAL A 291 0.72 -8.53 -5.37
C VAL A 291 -0.61 -8.24 -4.65
N PRO A 292 -1.21 -7.05 -4.86
CA PRO A 292 -2.45 -6.66 -4.18
C PRO A 292 -3.65 -7.57 -4.42
N THR A 293 -3.67 -8.28 -5.55
CA THR A 293 -4.77 -9.18 -5.95
C THR A 293 -4.62 -10.60 -5.42
N ASN A 294 -3.51 -10.94 -4.75
CA ASN A 294 -3.31 -12.28 -4.22
C ASN A 294 -4.31 -12.56 -3.09
N THR A 295 -5.10 -13.62 -3.27
CA THR A 295 -5.89 -14.19 -2.18
C THR A 295 -5.01 -15.11 -1.30
N PRO A 296 -5.48 -15.51 -0.09
CA PRO A 296 -4.81 -16.51 0.72
C PRO A 296 -4.43 -17.80 -0.03
N LEU A 297 -5.29 -18.25 -0.96
CA LEU A 297 -5.02 -19.44 -1.76
C LEU A 297 -3.84 -19.21 -2.71
N HIS A 298 -3.79 -18.06 -3.38
CA HIS A 298 -2.67 -17.71 -4.26
C HIS A 298 -1.36 -17.60 -3.48
N GLN A 299 -1.40 -16.91 -2.33
CA GLN A 299 -0.22 -16.68 -1.51
C GLN A 299 0.35 -18.01 -0.97
N ALA A 300 -0.51 -18.93 -0.53
CA ALA A 300 -0.08 -20.24 -0.05
C ALA A 300 0.63 -21.08 -1.15
N ILE A 301 0.19 -20.98 -2.41
CA ILE A 301 0.83 -21.66 -3.54
C ILE A 301 2.18 -21.01 -3.86
N ILE A 302 2.24 -19.67 -3.90
CA ILE A 302 3.46 -18.89 -4.16
C ILE A 302 4.54 -19.22 -3.12
N ASP A 303 4.15 -19.25 -1.85
CA ASP A 303 5.04 -19.59 -0.73
C ASP A 303 5.33 -21.09 -0.60
N ARG A 304 4.70 -21.93 -1.44
CA ARG A 304 4.75 -23.40 -1.38
C ARG A 304 4.46 -23.94 0.04
N ASN A 305 3.49 -23.31 0.70
CA ASN A 305 3.14 -23.58 2.08
C ASN A 305 1.81 -24.33 2.16
N PHE A 306 1.92 -25.65 2.15
CA PHE A 306 0.76 -26.55 2.19
C PHE A 306 -0.10 -26.39 3.47
N PHE A 307 0.52 -26.03 4.60
CA PHE A 307 -0.21 -25.77 5.84
C PHE A 307 -1.10 -24.53 5.75
N ASN A 308 -0.58 -23.43 5.18
CA ASN A 308 -1.36 -22.23 4.92
C ASN A 308 -2.42 -22.48 3.82
N LEU A 309 -2.13 -23.34 2.84
CA LEU A 309 -3.10 -23.73 1.82
C LEU A 309 -4.33 -24.40 2.45
N ASN A 310 -4.13 -25.35 3.36
CA ASN A 310 -5.24 -26.02 4.04
C ASN A 310 -6.08 -25.04 4.87
N GLN A 311 -5.45 -24.16 5.64
CA GLN A 311 -6.18 -23.11 6.36
C GLN A 311 -6.94 -22.17 5.42
N ALA A 312 -6.39 -21.84 4.25
CA ALA A 312 -7.08 -21.03 3.24
C ALA A 312 -8.24 -21.80 2.58
N LEU A 313 -8.13 -23.12 2.41
CA LEU A 313 -9.20 -23.98 1.90
C LEU A 313 -10.35 -24.17 2.91
N ASP A 314 -10.08 -24.05 4.21
CA ASP A 314 -11.13 -24.01 5.24
C ASP A 314 -12.00 -22.76 5.13
N LEU A 315 -11.43 -21.67 4.60
CA LEU A 315 -12.15 -20.44 4.28
C LEU A 315 -12.90 -20.51 2.94
N ALA A 316 -12.63 -21.50 2.09
CA ALA A 316 -13.09 -21.49 0.71
C ALA A 316 -14.62 -21.51 0.52
N ASN A 317 -15.11 -20.51 -0.21
CA ASN A 317 -16.41 -20.48 -0.86
C ASN A 317 -16.21 -20.46 -2.40
N PRO A 318 -17.28 -20.60 -3.21
CA PRO A 318 -17.15 -20.57 -4.66
C PRO A 318 -16.50 -19.29 -5.20
N LYS A 319 -16.79 -18.12 -4.61
CA LYS A 319 -16.18 -16.85 -5.02
C LYS A 319 -14.67 -16.81 -4.77
N LEU A 320 -14.19 -17.35 -3.65
CA LEU A 320 -12.76 -17.40 -3.31
C LEU A 320 -11.98 -18.32 -4.24
N LEU A 321 -12.56 -19.48 -4.57
CA LEU A 321 -11.95 -20.47 -5.47
C LEU A 321 -11.86 -19.96 -6.91
N LEU A 322 -12.78 -19.08 -7.30
CA LEU A 322 -12.86 -18.49 -8.63
C LEU A 322 -12.24 -17.08 -8.72
N ALA A 323 -11.85 -16.50 -7.58
CA ALA A 323 -11.14 -15.23 -7.56
C ALA A 323 -9.81 -15.36 -8.30
N THR A 324 -9.44 -14.31 -9.03
CA THR A 324 -8.24 -14.31 -9.85
C THR A 324 -7.18 -13.33 -9.34
N SER A 325 -5.92 -13.71 -9.49
CA SER A 325 -4.76 -12.82 -9.38
C SER A 325 -3.93 -12.94 -10.66
N TYR A 326 -3.67 -11.82 -11.35
CA TYR A 326 -3.12 -11.82 -12.72
C TYR A 326 -3.82 -12.83 -13.65
N ASP A 327 -5.16 -12.83 -13.62
CA ASP A 327 -6.02 -13.73 -14.42
C ASP A 327 -5.86 -15.23 -14.12
N ASN A 328 -5.14 -15.59 -13.07
CA ASN A 328 -5.04 -16.97 -12.59
C ASN A 328 -6.01 -17.19 -11.44
N THR A 329 -6.80 -18.26 -11.48
CA THR A 329 -7.39 -18.83 -10.27
C THR A 329 -6.32 -19.59 -9.48
N ALA A 330 -6.59 -19.89 -8.21
CA ALA A 330 -5.67 -20.67 -7.38
C ALA A 330 -5.37 -22.05 -8.00
N LEU A 331 -6.38 -22.75 -8.54
CA LEU A 331 -6.19 -24.03 -9.24
C LEU A 331 -5.27 -23.88 -10.46
N LEU A 332 -5.53 -22.84 -11.27
CA LEU A 332 -4.74 -22.59 -12.46
C LEU A 332 -3.29 -22.27 -12.12
N LEU A 333 -3.07 -21.43 -11.11
CA LEU A 333 -1.73 -21.10 -10.62
C LEU A 333 -1.00 -22.34 -10.11
N ALA A 334 -1.65 -23.19 -9.30
CA ALA A 334 -1.02 -24.42 -8.80
C ALA A 334 -0.60 -25.36 -9.95
N CYS A 335 -1.47 -25.56 -10.94
CA CYS A 335 -1.14 -26.36 -12.13
C CYS A 335 0.01 -25.75 -12.93
N LYS A 336 -0.01 -24.43 -13.14
CA LYS A 336 1.03 -23.66 -13.83
C LYS A 336 2.39 -23.74 -13.14
N LEU A 337 2.41 -23.74 -11.81
CA LEU A 337 3.63 -23.87 -11.01
C LEU A 337 4.09 -25.32 -10.82
N ALA A 338 3.46 -26.28 -11.51
CA ALA A 338 3.68 -27.71 -11.36
C ALA A 338 3.49 -28.24 -9.92
N ASP A 339 2.69 -27.55 -9.09
CA ASP A 339 2.35 -27.97 -7.74
C ASP A 339 1.17 -28.97 -7.79
N LYS A 340 1.48 -30.23 -8.13
CA LYS A 340 0.49 -31.30 -8.26
C LYS A 340 -0.30 -31.50 -6.96
N GLU A 341 0.35 -31.37 -5.81
CA GLU A 341 -0.25 -31.62 -4.50
C GLU A 341 -1.27 -30.52 -4.15
N ALA A 342 -0.88 -29.24 -4.27
CA ALA A 342 -1.79 -28.13 -4.06
C ALA A 342 -2.96 -28.15 -5.05
N ALA A 343 -2.68 -28.40 -6.34
CA ALA A 343 -3.71 -28.46 -7.38
C ALA A 343 -4.76 -29.54 -7.08
N THR A 344 -4.34 -30.71 -6.58
CA THR A 344 -5.24 -31.82 -6.22
C THR A 344 -6.19 -31.41 -5.08
N HIS A 345 -5.68 -30.81 -4.00
CA HIS A 345 -6.51 -30.40 -2.86
C HIS A 345 -7.47 -29.26 -3.21
N ILE A 346 -7.03 -28.29 -4.02
CA ILE A 346 -7.89 -27.22 -4.52
C ILE A 346 -8.99 -27.81 -5.40
N LEU A 347 -8.65 -28.75 -6.29
CA LEU A 347 -9.61 -29.42 -7.17
C LEU A 347 -10.67 -30.20 -6.38
N GLU A 348 -10.28 -30.92 -5.34
CA GLU A 348 -11.22 -31.62 -4.45
C GLU A 348 -12.22 -30.65 -3.82
N LYS A 349 -11.74 -29.51 -3.29
CA LYS A 349 -12.62 -28.48 -2.73
C LYS A 349 -13.53 -27.85 -3.79
N MET A 350 -13.01 -27.59 -4.99
CA MET A 350 -13.79 -27.10 -6.14
C MET A 350 -14.88 -28.08 -6.57
N ARG A 351 -14.59 -29.40 -6.60
CA ARG A 351 -15.59 -30.44 -6.89
C ARG A 351 -16.69 -30.45 -5.83
N ALA A 352 -16.32 -30.40 -4.54
CA ALA A 352 -17.27 -30.38 -3.43
C ALA A 352 -18.22 -29.17 -3.51
N LEU A 353 -17.71 -28.01 -3.93
CA LEU A 353 -18.48 -26.77 -4.08
C LEU A 353 -19.04 -26.55 -5.50
N LYS A 354 -18.88 -27.53 -6.41
CA LYS A 354 -19.36 -27.50 -7.80
C LYS A 354 -18.86 -26.28 -8.59
N CYS A 355 -17.62 -25.85 -8.35
CA CYS A 355 -16.99 -24.76 -9.09
C CYS A 355 -16.52 -25.23 -10.47
N SER A 356 -16.61 -24.35 -11.48
CA SER A 356 -16.02 -24.59 -12.80
C SER A 356 -14.50 -24.60 -12.72
N VAL A 357 -13.85 -25.48 -13.49
CA VAL A 357 -12.38 -25.64 -13.58
C VAL A 357 -11.77 -25.15 -14.90
N ASN A 358 -12.59 -24.48 -15.73
CA ASN A 358 -12.25 -24.12 -17.11
C ASN A 358 -11.72 -22.69 -17.29
N GLN A 359 -11.35 -22.02 -16.19
CA GLN A 359 -10.75 -20.69 -16.27
C GLN A 359 -9.41 -20.75 -17.00
N THR A 360 -9.15 -19.70 -17.77
CA THR A 360 -7.95 -19.55 -18.59
C THR A 360 -7.11 -18.39 -18.08
N ASP A 361 -5.80 -18.51 -18.21
CA ASP A 361 -4.89 -17.39 -17.99
C ASP A 361 -4.85 -16.44 -19.21
N ASN A 362 -3.97 -15.44 -19.15
CA ASN A 362 -3.73 -14.47 -20.21
C ASN A 362 -3.21 -15.06 -21.52
N HIS A 363 -2.87 -16.35 -21.54
CA HIS A 363 -2.48 -17.07 -22.73
C HIS A 363 -3.52 -18.10 -23.17
N GLY A 364 -4.72 -18.09 -22.58
CA GLY A 364 -5.79 -19.04 -22.90
C GLY A 364 -5.53 -20.45 -22.37
N MET A 365 -4.51 -20.64 -21.52
CA MET A 365 -4.18 -21.94 -20.96
C MET A 365 -5.09 -22.22 -19.76
N THR A 366 -5.68 -23.41 -19.72
CA THR A 366 -6.47 -23.90 -18.58
C THR A 366 -5.64 -24.79 -17.66
N ALA A 367 -6.18 -25.15 -16.50
CA ALA A 367 -5.55 -26.09 -15.57
C ALA A 367 -5.21 -27.43 -16.27
N LEU A 368 -6.09 -27.90 -17.17
CA LEU A 368 -5.86 -29.13 -17.94
C LEU A 368 -4.72 -28.99 -18.96
N HIS A 369 -4.55 -27.83 -19.59
CA HIS A 369 -3.39 -27.60 -20.47
C HIS A 369 -2.07 -27.76 -19.71
N TRP A 370 -1.98 -27.15 -18.52
CA TRP A 370 -0.81 -27.23 -17.66
C TRP A 370 -0.57 -28.64 -17.12
N ALA A 371 -1.62 -29.34 -16.64
CA ALA A 371 -1.51 -30.71 -16.17
C ALA A 371 -1.00 -31.66 -17.27
N ARG A 372 -1.48 -31.50 -18.51
CA ARG A 372 -1.00 -32.27 -19.68
C ARG A 372 0.41 -31.91 -20.10
N PHE A 373 0.77 -30.63 -20.05
CA PHE A 373 2.13 -30.18 -20.32
C PHE A 373 3.16 -30.82 -19.37
N TYR A 374 2.82 -30.98 -18.09
CA TYR A 374 3.68 -31.64 -17.09
C TYR A 374 3.51 -33.15 -16.99
N HIS A 375 2.73 -33.79 -17.88
CA HIS A 375 2.46 -35.24 -17.82
C HIS A 375 1.86 -35.71 -16.47
N PHE A 376 1.05 -34.87 -15.83
CA PHE A 376 0.34 -35.23 -14.60
C PHE A 376 -0.96 -35.94 -14.93
N ASP A 377 -0.87 -37.21 -15.32
CA ASP A 377 -2.02 -37.98 -15.82
C ASP A 377 -3.14 -38.13 -14.80
N ASP A 378 -2.82 -38.37 -13.53
CA ASP A 378 -3.85 -38.48 -12.48
C ASP A 378 -4.61 -37.18 -12.27
N LEU A 379 -3.88 -36.05 -12.25
CA LEU A 379 -4.50 -34.73 -12.14
C LEU A 379 -5.31 -34.40 -13.38
N SER A 380 -4.81 -34.76 -14.57
CA SER A 380 -5.52 -34.58 -15.83
C SER A 380 -6.84 -35.35 -15.85
N ARG A 381 -6.83 -36.61 -15.39
CA ARG A 381 -8.04 -37.44 -15.24
C ARG A 381 -9.01 -36.82 -14.24
N ALA A 382 -8.53 -36.41 -13.07
CA ALA A 382 -9.36 -35.77 -12.05
C ALA A 382 -9.97 -34.45 -12.53
N LEU A 383 -9.24 -33.66 -13.33
CA LEU A 383 -9.75 -32.43 -13.95
C LEU A 383 -10.86 -32.72 -14.97
N ILE A 384 -10.68 -33.74 -15.82
CA ILE A 384 -11.71 -34.16 -16.79
C ILE A 384 -12.97 -34.64 -16.06
N GLU A 385 -12.83 -35.45 -15.01
CA GLU A 385 -13.94 -35.86 -14.15
C GLU A 385 -14.65 -34.69 -13.46
N ALA A 386 -13.92 -33.61 -13.19
CA ALA A 386 -14.46 -32.36 -12.66
C ALA A 386 -15.09 -31.44 -13.73
N GLY A 387 -15.16 -31.89 -14.99
CA GLY A 387 -15.77 -31.15 -16.09
C GLY A 387 -14.81 -30.25 -16.87
N ALA A 388 -13.50 -30.51 -16.85
CA ALA A 388 -12.55 -29.78 -17.69
C ALA A 388 -12.77 -30.06 -19.19
N HIS A 389 -12.79 -28.99 -19.99
CA HIS A 389 -12.99 -29.02 -21.44
C HIS A 389 -11.66 -29.25 -22.17
N GLU A 390 -11.55 -30.36 -22.90
CA GLU A 390 -10.34 -30.74 -23.65
C GLU A 390 -10.19 -29.97 -24.97
N GLU A 391 -11.29 -29.40 -25.47
CA GLU A 391 -11.39 -28.70 -26.74
C GLU A 391 -10.96 -27.23 -26.68
N LEU A 392 -10.84 -26.65 -25.48
CA LEU A 392 -10.38 -25.28 -25.28
C LEU A 392 -8.97 -25.11 -25.86
N LYS A 393 -8.71 -23.94 -26.44
CA LYS A 393 -7.45 -23.62 -27.11
C LYS A 393 -6.78 -22.44 -26.44
N ALA A 394 -5.47 -22.57 -26.22
CA ALA A 394 -4.60 -21.47 -25.89
C ALA A 394 -4.47 -20.47 -27.06
N THR A 395 -3.87 -19.32 -26.78
CA THR A 395 -3.64 -18.21 -27.73
C THR A 395 -2.84 -18.60 -28.97
N ASN A 396 -2.03 -19.64 -28.90
CA ASN A 396 -1.31 -20.24 -30.03
C ASN A 396 -2.17 -21.22 -30.86
N GLY A 397 -3.47 -21.33 -30.56
CA GLY A 397 -4.44 -22.21 -31.21
C GLY A 397 -4.33 -23.68 -30.80
N LYS A 398 -3.52 -24.02 -29.80
CA LYS A 398 -3.28 -25.40 -29.35
C LYS A 398 -4.17 -25.76 -28.17
N ASN A 399 -4.67 -26.99 -28.15
CA ASN A 399 -5.47 -27.56 -27.06
C ASN A 399 -4.61 -28.46 -26.14
N CYS A 400 -5.19 -28.97 -25.06
CA CYS A 400 -4.45 -29.80 -24.08
C CYS A 400 -3.82 -31.06 -24.69
N THR A 401 -4.40 -31.63 -25.75
CA THR A 401 -3.83 -32.81 -26.43
C THR A 401 -2.52 -32.50 -27.16
N TYR A 402 -2.35 -31.28 -27.68
CA TYR A 402 -1.06 -30.83 -28.20
C TYR A 402 0.00 -30.81 -27.10
N PHE A 403 -0.31 -30.23 -25.93
CA PHE A 403 0.66 -30.13 -24.84
C PHE A 403 1.06 -31.49 -24.25
N ALA A 404 0.17 -32.49 -24.30
CA ALA A 404 0.54 -33.86 -23.94
C ALA A 404 1.47 -34.53 -24.98
N LYS A 405 1.23 -34.31 -26.27
CA LYS A 405 1.86 -35.05 -27.37
C LYS A 405 3.05 -34.34 -28.01
N HIS A 406 3.23 -33.05 -27.80
CA HIS A 406 4.34 -32.29 -28.39
C HIS A 406 5.65 -32.45 -27.61
N GLN A 407 6.74 -32.78 -28.31
CA GLN A 407 8.06 -32.88 -27.70
C GLN A 407 8.66 -31.48 -27.60
N PHE A 408 8.58 -30.87 -26.42
CA PHE A 408 9.14 -29.55 -26.19
C PHE A 408 10.67 -29.56 -26.21
N THR A 409 11.24 -28.55 -26.86
CA THR A 409 12.68 -28.36 -27.04
C THR A 409 13.09 -26.97 -26.57
N LEU A 410 14.40 -26.69 -26.49
CA LEU A 410 14.91 -25.35 -26.19
C LEU A 410 14.41 -24.28 -27.18
N THR A 411 13.97 -24.67 -28.37
CA THR A 411 13.44 -23.72 -29.36
C THR A 411 12.10 -23.14 -28.93
N ASP A 412 11.25 -23.91 -28.24
CA ASP A 412 9.94 -23.48 -27.73
C ASP A 412 10.09 -22.47 -26.59
N PHE A 413 11.17 -22.61 -25.81
CA PHE A 413 11.56 -21.75 -24.68
C PHE A 413 12.54 -20.65 -25.07
N LYS A 414 12.70 -20.37 -26.38
CA LYS A 414 13.51 -19.26 -26.85
C LYS A 414 12.75 -17.95 -26.58
N ILE A 415 13.40 -17.00 -25.91
CA ILE A 415 12.87 -15.64 -25.75
C ILE A 415 12.92 -14.92 -27.10
N GLU A 416 11.80 -14.35 -27.53
CA GLU A 416 11.71 -13.50 -28.71
C GLU A 416 11.83 -12.01 -28.30
N GLY A 417 12.76 -11.27 -28.91
CA GLY A 417 13.05 -9.86 -28.60
C GLY A 417 14.51 -9.60 -28.19
N ARG A 418 14.95 -8.32 -28.22
CA ARG A 418 16.34 -7.91 -27.86
C ARG A 418 16.50 -7.41 -26.43
N GLU A 419 15.45 -6.83 -25.84
CA GLU A 419 15.50 -6.24 -24.51
C GLU A 419 14.27 -6.66 -23.71
N ILE A 420 14.48 -7.11 -22.48
CA ILE A 420 13.40 -7.27 -21.50
C ILE A 420 13.08 -5.86 -21.00
N VAL A 421 12.36 -5.10 -21.82
CA VAL A 421 11.66 -3.90 -21.37
C VAL A 421 10.49 -4.38 -20.51
N GLU A 422 10.24 -3.70 -19.41
CA GLU A 422 9.21 -3.99 -18.38
C GLU A 422 8.08 -4.89 -18.88
N ASP A 423 7.96 -6.08 -18.32
CA ASP A 423 6.80 -6.98 -18.40
C ASP A 423 6.36 -7.49 -19.79
N PHE A 424 7.14 -7.26 -20.86
CA PHE A 424 6.74 -7.67 -22.21
C PHE A 424 7.82 -8.43 -22.97
N PHE A 425 8.24 -9.60 -22.45
CA PHE A 425 8.88 -10.61 -23.30
C PHE A 425 7.93 -11.77 -23.56
N LYS A 426 8.10 -12.43 -24.71
CA LYS A 426 7.34 -13.63 -25.07
C LYS A 426 8.31 -14.74 -25.43
N LEU A 427 7.96 -15.96 -25.07
CA LEU A 427 8.64 -17.12 -25.63
C LEU A 427 8.12 -17.40 -27.04
N LYS A 428 8.94 -18.09 -27.85
CA LYS A 428 8.55 -18.55 -29.19
C LYS A 428 7.23 -19.30 -29.16
N ASN A 429 7.05 -20.16 -28.14
CA ASN A 429 5.72 -20.63 -27.79
C ASN A 429 5.12 -19.69 -26.74
N CYS A 430 4.34 -18.71 -27.21
CA CYS A 430 3.79 -17.66 -26.35
C CYS A 430 2.92 -18.20 -25.21
N ALA A 431 2.30 -19.38 -25.37
CA ALA A 431 1.48 -19.99 -24.34
C ALA A 431 2.28 -20.47 -23.11
N LEU A 432 3.60 -20.63 -23.25
CA LEU A 432 4.49 -21.06 -22.18
C LEU A 432 5.24 -19.89 -21.52
N THR A 433 4.97 -18.65 -21.94
CA THR A 433 5.70 -17.47 -21.45
C THR A 433 5.67 -17.37 -19.93
N ASP A 434 4.53 -17.72 -19.33
CA ASP A 434 4.35 -17.63 -17.88
C ASP A 434 5.29 -18.51 -17.05
N ILE A 435 5.81 -19.61 -17.62
CA ILE A 435 6.82 -20.44 -16.95
C ILE A 435 8.07 -19.61 -16.62
N ALA A 436 8.41 -18.64 -17.47
CA ALA A 436 9.62 -17.86 -17.29
C ALA A 436 9.55 -16.92 -16.08
N PHE A 437 8.35 -16.47 -15.68
CA PHE A 437 8.17 -15.65 -14.48
C PHE A 437 8.24 -16.46 -13.18
N HIS A 438 8.12 -17.80 -13.26
CA HIS A 438 8.03 -18.66 -12.08
C HIS A 438 8.92 -19.91 -12.16
N ALA A 439 10.02 -19.82 -12.90
CA ALA A 439 10.90 -20.95 -13.18
C ALA A 439 11.52 -21.55 -11.91
N ASP A 440 11.79 -20.73 -10.89
CA ASP A 440 12.23 -21.14 -9.56
C ASP A 440 11.19 -22.05 -8.89
N LYS A 441 9.92 -21.63 -8.86
CA LYS A 441 8.83 -22.38 -8.21
C LYS A 441 8.54 -23.68 -8.94
N VAL A 442 8.48 -23.63 -10.27
CA VAL A 442 8.35 -24.83 -11.13
C VAL A 442 9.50 -25.80 -10.86
N ALA A 443 10.75 -25.31 -10.82
CA ALA A 443 11.91 -26.14 -10.56
C ALA A 443 11.87 -26.78 -9.16
N LEU A 444 11.44 -26.04 -8.14
CA LEU A 444 11.31 -26.55 -6.78
C LEU A 444 10.21 -27.62 -6.67
N ASN A 445 9.04 -27.39 -7.28
CA ASN A 445 7.92 -28.33 -7.25
C ASN A 445 8.21 -29.64 -8.01
N LEU A 446 8.92 -29.54 -9.13
CA LEU A 446 9.39 -30.69 -9.90
C LEU A 446 10.68 -31.33 -9.35
N LYS A 447 11.22 -30.80 -8.23
CA LYS A 447 12.47 -31.28 -7.59
C LYS A 447 13.69 -31.22 -8.52
N LEU A 448 13.76 -30.21 -9.40
CA LEU A 448 14.88 -29.92 -10.30
C LEU A 448 15.98 -29.06 -9.64
N THR A 449 15.70 -28.52 -8.46
CA THR A 449 16.60 -27.67 -7.67
C THR A 449 16.24 -27.77 -6.18
N THR A 450 17.03 -27.11 -5.32
CA THR A 450 16.78 -26.99 -3.89
C THR A 450 16.55 -25.53 -3.51
N SER A 451 15.83 -25.27 -2.42
CA SER A 451 15.65 -23.90 -1.91
C SER A 451 16.97 -23.20 -1.64
N LYS A 452 18.00 -23.95 -1.23
CA LYS A 452 19.35 -23.42 -1.05
C LYS A 452 19.94 -22.90 -2.37
N GLU A 453 19.90 -23.70 -3.44
CA GLU A 453 20.42 -23.28 -4.75
C GLU A 453 19.69 -22.04 -5.28
N VAL A 454 18.36 -21.96 -5.12
CA VAL A 454 17.58 -20.78 -5.53
C VAL A 454 18.02 -19.53 -4.76
N MET A 455 18.17 -19.63 -3.44
CA MET A 455 18.60 -18.50 -2.61
C MET A 455 20.05 -18.11 -2.90
N ASP A 456 20.95 -19.08 -3.10
CA ASP A 456 22.34 -18.81 -3.46
C ASP A 456 22.42 -18.08 -4.83
N LEU A 457 21.62 -18.48 -5.82
CA LEU A 457 21.54 -17.78 -7.11
C LEU A 457 21.03 -16.34 -6.94
N TYR A 458 19.96 -16.17 -6.16
CA TYR A 458 19.36 -14.85 -5.91
C TYR A 458 20.33 -13.90 -5.19
N GLN A 459 21.01 -14.37 -4.14
CA GLN A 459 21.93 -13.55 -3.35
C GLN A 459 23.21 -13.17 -4.09
N ASN A 460 23.64 -14.00 -5.05
CA ASN A 460 24.85 -13.74 -5.85
C ASN A 460 24.60 -12.84 -7.07
N ASP A 461 23.35 -12.47 -7.38
CA ASP A 461 22.99 -11.60 -8.50
C ASP A 461 22.35 -10.29 -8.00
N GLU A 462 23.14 -9.22 -7.98
CA GLU A 462 22.67 -7.89 -7.54
C GLU A 462 21.52 -7.36 -8.39
N MET A 463 21.53 -7.64 -9.69
CA MET A 463 20.51 -7.13 -10.61
C MET A 463 19.17 -7.84 -10.42
N ALA A 464 19.18 -9.12 -10.05
CA ALA A 464 18.00 -9.89 -9.66
C ALA A 464 17.39 -9.42 -8.32
N GLN A 465 18.21 -8.88 -7.41
CA GLN A 465 17.74 -8.31 -6.15
C GLN A 465 17.06 -6.95 -6.33
N VAL A 466 17.50 -6.18 -7.34
CA VAL A 466 16.95 -4.84 -7.61
C VAL A 466 15.71 -4.91 -8.50
N ARG A 467 15.66 -5.82 -9.48
CA ARG A 467 14.61 -5.83 -10.52
C ARG A 467 14.07 -7.23 -10.77
N SER A 468 12.75 -7.39 -10.63
CA SER A 468 12.02 -8.64 -10.82
C SER A 468 12.25 -9.27 -12.20
N SER A 469 12.30 -8.47 -13.27
CA SER A 469 12.56 -8.97 -14.62
C SER A 469 13.91 -9.69 -14.77
N ASN A 470 14.94 -9.21 -14.07
CA ASN A 470 16.27 -9.84 -14.05
C ASN A 470 16.23 -11.15 -13.26
N ARG A 471 15.52 -11.17 -12.13
CA ARG A 471 15.27 -12.36 -11.31
C ARG A 471 14.58 -13.47 -12.11
N PHE A 472 13.51 -13.14 -12.82
CA PHE A 472 12.81 -14.09 -13.70
C PHE A 472 13.74 -14.66 -14.76
N CYS A 473 14.55 -13.81 -15.39
CA CYS A 473 15.51 -14.25 -16.40
C CYS A 473 16.63 -15.13 -15.84
N LEU A 474 17.14 -14.80 -14.66
CA LEU A 474 18.15 -15.60 -13.96
C LEU A 474 17.65 -17.03 -13.74
N PHE A 475 16.50 -17.18 -13.10
CA PHE A 475 15.93 -18.50 -12.82
C PHE A 475 15.52 -19.23 -14.09
N PHE A 476 14.87 -18.55 -15.04
CA PHE A 476 14.45 -19.17 -16.29
C PHE A 476 15.63 -19.70 -17.11
N LYS A 477 16.69 -18.89 -17.30
CA LYS A 477 17.89 -19.32 -18.03
C LYS A 477 18.59 -20.50 -17.35
N THR A 478 18.58 -20.52 -16.02
CA THR A 478 19.25 -21.55 -15.21
C THR A 478 18.50 -22.89 -15.26
N PHE A 479 17.16 -22.86 -15.12
CA PHE A 479 16.38 -24.08 -14.93
C PHE A 479 15.70 -24.63 -16.20
N ARG A 480 15.56 -23.83 -17.27
CA ARG A 480 14.86 -24.27 -18.50
C ARG A 480 15.43 -25.55 -19.14
N THR A 481 16.75 -25.74 -19.12
CA THR A 481 17.38 -26.96 -19.68
C THR A 481 17.00 -28.18 -18.83
N ARG A 482 17.04 -28.05 -17.49
CA ARG A 482 16.63 -29.11 -16.56
C ARG A 482 15.16 -29.48 -16.75
N LEU A 483 14.30 -28.47 -16.97
CA LEU A 483 12.88 -28.69 -17.25
C LEU A 483 12.66 -29.48 -18.53
N ILE A 484 13.37 -29.16 -19.61
CA ILE A 484 13.25 -29.88 -20.90
C ILE A 484 13.73 -31.32 -20.78
N GLU A 485 14.87 -31.55 -20.13
CA GLU A 485 15.35 -32.91 -19.86
C GLU A 485 14.34 -33.71 -19.02
N TRP A 486 13.73 -33.07 -18.02
CA TRP A 486 12.69 -33.69 -17.21
C TRP A 486 11.44 -34.03 -18.02
N LEU A 487 10.95 -33.13 -18.88
CA LEU A 487 9.81 -33.37 -19.77
C LEU A 487 10.09 -34.53 -20.74
N GLY A 488 11.32 -34.61 -21.26
CA GLY A 488 11.76 -35.74 -22.10
C GLY A 488 11.65 -37.09 -21.37
N LYS A 489 12.10 -37.14 -20.12
CA LYS A 489 12.01 -38.36 -19.29
C LYS A 489 10.57 -38.75 -18.97
N GLN A 490 9.68 -37.81 -18.66
CA GLN A 490 8.27 -38.12 -18.39
C GLN A 490 7.61 -38.77 -19.61
N ARG A 491 7.84 -38.22 -20.79
CA ARG A 491 7.35 -38.79 -22.05
C ARG A 491 7.84 -40.22 -22.28
N GLU A 492 9.10 -40.51 -21.99
CA GLU A 492 9.64 -41.87 -22.13
C GLU A 492 8.92 -42.87 -21.21
N LEU A 493 8.62 -42.46 -19.98
CA LEU A 493 7.84 -43.27 -19.03
C LEU A 493 6.41 -43.51 -19.52
N ASP A 494 5.78 -42.51 -20.13
CA ASP A 494 4.44 -42.65 -20.73
C ASP A 494 4.43 -43.64 -21.91
N TYR A 495 5.48 -43.65 -22.74
CA TYR A 495 5.60 -44.63 -23.82
C TYR A 495 5.83 -46.05 -23.30
N GLN A 496 6.61 -46.20 -22.23
CA GLN A 496 6.87 -47.50 -21.61
C GLN A 496 5.62 -48.08 -20.93
N SER A 497 4.83 -47.24 -20.27
CA SER A 497 3.56 -47.64 -19.63
C SER A 497 2.44 -47.97 -20.63
N ASN A 498 2.42 -47.32 -21.80
CA ASN A 498 1.44 -47.56 -22.87
C ASN A 498 1.90 -48.60 -23.93
N SER A 499 3.03 -49.28 -23.72
CA SER A 499 3.50 -50.34 -24.63
C SER A 499 2.80 -51.68 -24.35
N PRO A 500 2.38 -52.45 -25.37
CA PRO A 500 1.57 -53.68 -25.22
C PRO A 500 2.24 -54.84 -24.45
N ALA A 501 3.48 -54.69 -24.01
CA ALA A 501 4.14 -55.64 -23.12
C ALA A 501 3.60 -55.59 -21.67
N ALA A 502 2.96 -54.49 -21.25
CA ALA A 502 2.34 -54.37 -19.93
C ALA A 502 1.01 -55.13 -19.81
N GLU A 503 0.26 -55.28 -20.91
CA GLU A 503 -1.01 -56.04 -20.95
C GLU A 503 -0.81 -57.56 -20.98
N GLN A 504 0.42 -58.06 -21.17
CA GLN A 504 0.72 -59.51 -21.20
C GLN A 504 1.16 -60.08 -19.84
N ARG A 505 1.16 -59.30 -18.75
CA ARG A 505 1.47 -59.79 -17.39
C ARG A 505 0.25 -60.09 -16.51
N VAL A 506 -0.92 -60.25 -17.12
CA VAL A 506 -2.04 -60.97 -16.49
C VAL A 506 -2.29 -62.23 -17.31
N VAL A 507 -1.53 -63.29 -17.02
CA VAL A 507 -1.86 -64.63 -17.50
C VAL A 507 -2.73 -65.31 -16.45
N PRO A 508 -3.89 -65.87 -16.84
CA PRO A 508 -4.73 -66.68 -15.98
C PRO A 508 -4.23 -68.12 -15.92
N SER A 509 -4.11 -68.66 -14.70
CA SER A 509 -4.48 -70.03 -14.29
C SER A 509 -4.01 -70.28 -12.87
#